data_AF-A0A8T2RXB7-F1
#
_entry.id   AF-A0A8T2RXB7-F1
#
_cell.length_a   1.000
_cell.length_b   1.000
_cell.length_c   1.000
_cell.angle_alpha   90.00
_cell.angle_beta   90.00
_cell.angle_gamma   90.00
#
_symmetry.space_group_name_H-M   'P 1'
#
loop_
_entity.id
_entity.type
_entity.pdbx_description
1 polymer ?
#
loop_
_entity_poly.entity_id
_entity_poly.type
_entity_poly.pdbx_seq_one_letter_code
_entity_poly.pdbx_strand_id
1 'polypeptide(L)'
;MFGQDSSSKVKKFVKVLFQNMHHDHGESEESGHHLGFVSALAHQFMKHKLDEFEDANDYLKPALEMPVSGHHEVYAGKVAESVVFKDRGVLLSGCQSDQTSADANPSGDKAEAYGAMSNALQMVLANNKGPITNYELVIEVRKVLKKARLLTTPRFVLCRS
;
A
#
# COMPACT_ATOMS: atom_id res chain seq x y z
N MET A 1 15.99 0.32 9.15
CA MET A 1 15.69 -1.07 8.72
C MET A 1 15.58 -1.23 7.21
N PHE A 2 14.92 -0.35 6.45
CA PHE A 2 14.85 -0.48 4.98
C PHE A 2 15.48 0.68 4.18
N GLY A 3 15.74 1.85 4.79
CA GLY A 3 16.48 2.94 4.14
C GLY A 3 15.96 3.28 2.73
N GLN A 4 16.80 3.04 1.71
CA GLN A 4 16.47 3.22 0.30
C GLN A 4 15.35 2.29 -0.22
N ASP A 5 15.15 1.13 0.38
CA ASP A 5 14.14 0.14 -0.05
C ASP A 5 12.76 0.44 0.55
N SER A 6 12.63 1.48 1.37
CA SER A 6 11.33 1.92 1.87
C SER A 6 10.47 2.52 0.75
N SER A 7 9.13 2.41 0.88
CA SER A 7 8.19 3.00 -0.07
C SER A 7 8.43 4.49 -0.24
N SER A 8 8.27 5.00 -1.47
CA SER A 8 8.39 6.43 -1.77
C SER A 8 7.52 7.30 -0.85
N LYS A 9 6.33 6.84 -0.48
CA LYS A 9 5.44 7.54 0.47
C LYS A 9 6.03 7.62 1.88
N VAL A 10 6.70 6.56 2.33
CA VAL A 10 7.40 6.53 3.63
C VAL A 10 8.59 7.49 3.63
N LYS A 11 9.40 7.50 2.57
CA LYS A 11 10.53 8.45 2.43
C LYS A 11 10.06 9.90 2.46
N LYS A 12 9.00 10.23 1.70
CA LYS A 12 8.39 11.57 1.71
C LYS A 12 7.86 11.95 3.10
N PHE A 13 7.19 11.01 3.78
CA PHE A 13 6.70 11.23 5.15
C PHE A 13 7.84 11.55 6.12
N VAL A 14 8.93 10.78 6.08
CA VAL A 14 10.13 11.03 6.89
C VAL A 14 10.73 12.41 6.60
N LYS A 15 10.77 12.84 5.33
CA LYS A 15 11.22 14.18 4.94
C LYS A 15 10.34 15.28 5.55
N VAL A 16 9.02 15.15 5.48
CA VAL A 16 8.09 16.14 6.06
C VAL A 16 8.21 16.19 7.58
N LEU A 17 8.30 15.03 8.23
CA LEU A 17 8.51 14.95 9.68
C LEU A 17 9.81 15.66 10.08
N PHE A 18 10.87 15.46 9.31
CA PHE A 18 12.17 16.09 9.51
C PHE A 18 12.11 17.62 9.34
N GLN A 19 11.51 18.12 8.25
CA GLN A 19 11.36 19.56 8.01
C GLN A 19 10.58 20.26 9.13
N ASN A 20 9.54 19.61 9.66
CA ASN A 20 8.75 20.14 10.78
C ASN A 20 9.57 20.24 12.07
N MET A 21 10.46 19.29 12.35
CA MET A 21 11.34 19.35 13.54
C MET A 21 12.41 20.45 13.44
N HIS A 22 12.87 20.79 12.23
CA HIS A 22 13.82 21.89 12.03
C HIS A 22 13.17 23.29 12.13
N HIS A 23 11.87 23.40 11.86
CA HIS A 23 11.14 24.67 11.95
C HIS A 23 10.82 25.10 13.39
N ASP A 24 11.06 24.26 14.40
CA ASP A 24 10.78 24.53 15.83
C ASP A 24 11.70 25.60 16.46
N HIS A 25 12.57 26.23 15.68
CA HIS A 25 13.35 27.42 16.06
C HIS A 25 12.73 28.75 15.59
N GLY A 26 11.56 28.74 14.95
CA GLY A 26 10.82 29.94 14.55
C GLY A 26 9.35 29.86 14.96
N GLU A 27 8.91 30.79 15.81
CA GLU A 27 7.54 30.93 16.31
C GLU A 27 6.48 30.78 15.20
N SER A 28 5.77 29.65 15.19
CA SER A 28 4.50 29.50 14.47
C SER A 28 3.66 28.39 15.11
N GLU A 29 2.46 28.76 15.55
CA GLU A 29 1.54 27.96 16.39
C GLU A 29 0.87 26.75 15.69
N GLU A 30 1.43 26.25 14.59
CA GLU A 30 0.88 25.12 13.83
C GLU A 30 1.63 23.79 14.04
N SER A 31 2.77 23.81 14.74
CA SER A 31 3.66 22.65 14.94
C SER A 31 3.22 21.67 16.03
N GLY A 32 2.23 22.03 16.87
CA GLY A 32 1.82 21.25 18.04
C GLY A 32 1.04 19.96 17.75
N HIS A 33 0.46 19.80 16.55
CA HIS A 33 -0.42 18.66 16.27
C HIS A 33 0.30 17.37 15.87
N HIS A 34 1.51 17.43 15.28
CA HIS A 34 2.25 16.23 14.84
C HIS A 34 3.18 15.66 15.93
N LEU A 35 3.66 16.51 16.84
CA LEU A 35 4.51 16.09 17.96
C LEU A 35 3.76 15.17 18.95
N GLY A 36 2.43 15.27 19.02
CA GLY A 36 1.60 14.41 19.87
C GLY A 36 1.55 12.94 19.43
N PHE A 37 1.88 12.62 18.17
CA PHE A 37 1.84 11.25 17.64
C PHE A 37 3.18 10.51 17.73
N VAL A 38 4.29 11.25 17.82
CA VAL A 38 5.64 10.69 17.95
C VAL A 38 6.01 10.66 19.43
N SER A 39 6.40 9.50 19.94
CA SER A 39 6.79 9.39 21.35
C SER A 39 8.02 10.26 21.65
N ALA A 40 8.11 10.77 22.89
CA ALA A 40 9.24 11.59 23.32
C ALA A 40 10.60 10.91 23.10
N LEU A 41 10.67 9.58 23.26
CA LEU A 41 11.88 8.79 23.01
C LEU A 41 12.23 8.72 21.51
N ALA A 42 11.23 8.54 20.64
CA ALA A 42 11.45 8.52 19.19
C ALA A 42 11.87 9.92 18.69
N HIS A 43 11.29 10.97 19.27
CA HIS A 43 11.67 12.35 18.99
C HIS A 43 13.11 12.66 19.41
N GLN A 44 13.51 12.25 20.64
CA GLN A 44 14.89 12.39 21.11
C GLN A 44 15.87 11.57 20.27
N PHE A 45 15.53 10.34 19.92
CA PHE A 45 16.36 9.50 19.07
C PHE A 45 16.55 10.12 17.68
N MET A 46 15.49 10.68 17.09
CA MET A 46 15.58 11.41 15.82
C MET A 46 16.47 12.63 15.98
N LYS A 47 16.26 13.50 16.98
CA LYS A 47 17.13 14.67 17.25
C LYS A 47 18.61 14.27 17.44
N HIS A 48 18.88 13.26 18.24
CA HIS A 48 20.24 12.75 18.45
C HIS A 48 20.87 12.21 17.16
N LYS A 49 20.07 11.60 16.28
CA LYS A 49 20.54 11.17 14.95
C LYS A 49 20.82 12.34 14.01
N LEU A 50 20.36 13.55 14.32
CA LEU A 50 20.61 14.78 13.56
C LEU A 50 21.87 15.51 14.03
N ASP A 51 22.07 15.59 15.34
CA ASP A 51 23.13 16.43 15.92
C ASP A 51 24.50 15.76 15.92
N GLU A 52 24.58 14.42 15.95
CA GLU A 52 25.85 13.70 16.19
C GLU A 52 26.46 12.97 14.97
N PHE A 53 25.77 12.86 13.84
CA PHE A 53 26.30 12.11 12.70
C PHE A 53 26.53 13.04 11.50
N GLU A 54 27.80 13.24 11.10
CA GLU A 54 28.13 13.74 9.75
C GLU A 54 27.50 12.82 8.66
N ASP A 55 27.33 11.53 9.01
CA ASP A 55 26.59 10.49 8.25
C ASP A 55 25.06 10.51 8.44
N ALA A 56 24.49 11.45 9.21
CA ALA A 56 23.02 11.65 9.27
C ALA A 56 22.47 11.94 7.88
N ASN A 57 23.29 12.60 7.07
CA ASN A 57 23.03 12.87 5.67
C ASN A 57 22.92 11.58 4.85
N ASP A 58 23.58 10.48 5.24
CA ASP A 58 23.50 9.17 4.56
C ASP A 58 22.26 8.37 5.02
N TYR A 59 21.93 8.41 6.33
CA TYR A 59 20.72 7.77 6.85
C TYR A 59 19.42 8.43 6.37
N LEU A 60 19.41 9.77 6.28
CA LEU A 60 18.26 10.55 5.84
C LEU A 60 18.30 10.91 4.36
N LYS A 61 19.43 10.71 3.66
CA LYS A 61 19.57 10.88 2.21
C LYS A 61 18.37 10.39 1.40
N PRO A 62 17.91 9.13 1.61
CA PRO A 62 16.79 8.58 0.85
C PRO A 62 15.52 9.42 0.97
N ALA A 63 15.32 10.06 2.12
CA ALA A 63 14.17 10.91 2.40
C ALA A 63 14.41 12.34 1.88
N LEU A 64 15.57 12.94 2.18
CA LEU A 64 15.90 14.32 1.81
C LEU A 64 15.89 14.57 0.31
N GLU A 65 16.34 13.59 -0.49
CA GLU A 65 16.35 13.66 -1.95
C GLU A 65 14.95 13.54 -2.60
N MET A 66 13.92 13.15 -1.84
CA MET A 66 12.58 12.98 -2.40
C MET A 66 11.92 14.32 -2.72
N PRO A 67 11.33 14.50 -3.92
CA PRO A 67 10.51 15.67 -4.21
C PRO A 67 9.20 15.61 -3.43
N VAL A 68 8.88 16.68 -2.71
CA VAL A 68 7.60 16.87 -1.99
C VAL A 68 7.11 18.28 -2.33
N SER A 69 5.96 18.40 -2.98
CA SER A 69 5.39 19.71 -3.34
C SER A 69 4.53 20.32 -2.23
N GLY A 70 4.09 19.52 -1.26
CA GLY A 70 3.38 20.00 -0.07
C GLY A 70 3.08 18.90 0.96
N HIS A 71 2.86 19.30 2.22
CA HIS A 71 2.61 18.39 3.35
C HIS A 71 1.42 17.45 3.13
N HIS A 72 0.41 17.87 2.37
CA HIS A 72 -0.75 17.05 2.04
C HIS A 72 -0.42 15.77 1.25
N GLU A 73 0.75 15.68 0.59
CA GLU A 73 1.14 14.49 -0.19
C GLU A 73 1.42 13.28 0.70
N VAL A 74 1.85 13.51 1.94
CA VAL A 74 2.26 12.44 2.86
C VAL A 74 1.12 11.95 3.74
N TYR A 75 -0.06 12.58 3.65
CA TYR A 75 -1.23 12.18 4.43
C TYR A 75 -1.66 10.75 4.08
N ALA A 76 -2.03 9.99 5.11
CA ALA A 76 -2.52 8.63 4.97
C ALA A 76 -3.75 8.59 4.04
N GLY A 77 -3.86 7.55 3.21
CA GLY A 77 -4.99 7.38 2.29
C GLY A 77 -4.99 8.27 1.04
N LYS A 78 -4.20 9.36 0.98
CA LYS A 78 -4.06 10.13 -0.27
C LYS A 78 -3.31 9.28 -1.30
N VAL A 79 -4.02 8.86 -2.35
CA VAL A 79 -3.42 8.23 -3.52
C VAL A 79 -2.70 9.33 -4.29
N ALA A 80 -1.46 9.12 -4.69
CA ALA A 80 -0.80 10.05 -5.58
C ALA A 80 -1.68 10.16 -6.85
N GLU A 81 -1.92 11.38 -7.35
CA GLU A 81 -2.62 11.58 -8.63
C GLU A 81 -2.00 10.73 -9.76
N SER A 82 -0.75 10.29 -9.61
CA SER A 82 -0.03 9.39 -10.52
C SER A 82 -0.43 7.91 -10.47
N VAL A 83 -1.39 7.48 -9.63
CA VAL A 83 -2.01 6.15 -9.74
C VAL A 83 -3.26 6.24 -10.62
N VAL A 84 -3.17 6.99 -11.71
CA VAL A 84 -3.99 6.70 -12.89
C VAL A 84 -3.48 5.37 -13.41
N PHE A 85 -4.29 4.32 -13.30
CA PHE A 85 -3.99 3.07 -13.99
C PHE A 85 -3.77 3.43 -15.47
N LYS A 86 -2.62 3.05 -16.04
CA LYS A 86 -2.37 3.28 -17.47
C LYS A 86 -3.57 2.79 -18.27
N ASP A 87 -3.95 3.47 -19.35
CA ASP A 87 -5.18 3.24 -20.14
C ASP A 87 -5.40 1.81 -20.66
N ARG A 88 -4.43 0.90 -20.46
CA ARG A 88 -4.48 -0.52 -20.84
C ARG A 88 -4.30 -1.47 -19.66
N GLY A 89 -4.33 -0.96 -18.43
CA GLY A 89 -4.21 -1.73 -17.21
C GLY A 89 -5.56 -2.25 -16.73
N VAL A 90 -5.61 -3.53 -16.40
CA VAL A 90 -6.76 -4.15 -15.74
C VAL A 90 -6.30 -4.65 -14.37
N LEU A 91 -6.94 -4.16 -13.31
CA LEU A 91 -6.70 -4.65 -11.96
C LEU A 91 -7.85 -5.56 -11.53
N LEU A 92 -7.50 -6.75 -11.06
CA LEU A 92 -8.42 -7.70 -10.47
C LEU A 92 -8.09 -7.87 -8.98
N SER A 93 -8.97 -7.41 -8.10
CA SER A 93 -8.80 -7.53 -6.65
C SER A 93 -9.46 -8.80 -6.12
N GLY A 94 -8.83 -9.42 -5.12
CA GLY A 94 -9.30 -10.65 -4.48
C GLY A 94 -10.62 -10.51 -3.71
N CYS A 95 -10.99 -9.29 -3.31
CA CYS A 95 -12.17 -8.93 -2.55
C CYS A 95 -12.60 -7.48 -2.84
N GLN A 96 -13.77 -7.09 -2.34
CA GLN A 96 -14.16 -5.67 -2.23
C GLN A 96 -13.46 -5.00 -1.03
N SER A 97 -13.41 -3.67 -1.00
CA SER A 97 -12.68 -2.92 0.05
C SER A 97 -13.22 -3.14 1.47
N ASP A 98 -14.47 -3.58 1.59
CA ASP A 98 -15.16 -3.94 2.83
C ASP A 98 -15.09 -5.44 3.14
N GLN A 99 -14.34 -6.21 2.35
CA GLN A 99 -14.23 -7.67 2.46
C GLN A 99 -12.77 -8.10 2.64
N THR A 100 -12.57 -9.26 3.26
CA THR A 100 -11.24 -9.87 3.43
C THR A 100 -11.01 -10.92 2.36
N SER A 101 -9.83 -10.92 1.72
CA SER A 101 -9.40 -12.01 0.85
C SER A 101 -9.17 -13.28 1.66
N ALA A 102 -9.58 -14.44 1.15
CA ALA A 102 -9.51 -15.69 1.90
C ALA A 102 -8.37 -16.59 1.41
N ASP A 103 -7.59 -17.12 2.35
CA ASP A 103 -6.77 -18.32 2.15
C ASP A 103 -7.58 -19.55 2.57
N ALA A 104 -7.62 -20.55 1.71
CA ALA A 104 -8.38 -21.77 1.92
C ALA A 104 -7.43 -22.95 2.14
N ASN A 105 -7.76 -23.78 3.11
CA ASN A 105 -7.09 -25.05 3.37
C ASN A 105 -8.16 -26.11 3.73
N PRO A 106 -8.87 -26.66 2.73
CA PRO A 106 -10.00 -27.54 2.98
C PRO A 106 -9.61 -28.92 3.56
N SER A 107 -8.39 -29.39 3.32
CA SER A 107 -7.88 -30.67 3.82
C SER A 107 -7.22 -30.57 5.19
N GLY A 108 -6.87 -29.36 5.63
CA GLY A 108 -6.08 -29.11 6.83
C GLY A 108 -4.57 -29.29 6.62
N ASP A 109 -4.16 -29.78 5.44
CA ASP A 109 -2.75 -29.88 5.07
C ASP A 109 -2.23 -28.53 4.55
N LYS A 110 -1.16 -28.02 5.18
CA LYS A 110 -0.54 -26.75 4.76
C LYS A 110 0.01 -26.81 3.34
N ALA A 111 0.38 -27.98 2.84
CA ALA A 111 0.86 -28.17 1.47
C ALA A 111 -0.24 -27.94 0.42
N GLU A 112 -1.51 -28.06 0.82
CA GLU A 112 -2.68 -27.90 -0.06
C GLU A 112 -3.41 -26.58 0.17
N ALA A 113 -2.82 -25.66 0.94
CA ALA A 113 -3.37 -24.33 1.16
C ALA A 113 -3.24 -23.47 -0.12
N TYR A 114 -4.29 -22.70 -0.43
CA TYR A 114 -4.32 -21.84 -1.60
C TYR A 114 -5.08 -20.53 -1.36
N GLY A 115 -4.67 -19.47 -2.06
CA GLY A 115 -5.47 -18.25 -2.13
C GLY A 115 -6.76 -18.50 -2.92
N ALA A 116 -7.91 -18.26 -2.31
CA ALA A 116 -9.21 -18.66 -2.85
C ALA A 116 -9.48 -18.09 -4.25
N MET A 117 -9.20 -16.80 -4.45
CA MET A 117 -9.41 -16.13 -5.73
C MET A 117 -8.46 -16.66 -6.82
N SER A 118 -7.18 -16.86 -6.47
CA SER A 118 -6.17 -17.37 -7.41
C SER A 118 -6.52 -18.79 -7.89
N ASN A 119 -6.94 -19.66 -6.97
CA ASN A 119 -7.40 -21.01 -7.30
C ASN A 119 -8.69 -20.97 -8.16
N ALA A 120 -9.66 -20.13 -7.80
CA ALA A 120 -10.88 -19.99 -8.60
C ALA A 120 -10.59 -19.50 -10.03
N LEU A 121 -9.61 -18.61 -10.20
CA LEU A 121 -9.14 -18.17 -11.53
C LEU A 121 -8.53 -19.32 -12.32
N GLN A 122 -7.64 -20.11 -11.70
CA GLN A 122 -7.07 -21.29 -12.33
C GLN A 122 -8.14 -22.31 -12.75
N MET A 123 -9.14 -22.56 -11.90
CA MET A 123 -10.26 -23.45 -12.23
C MET A 123 -11.09 -22.95 -13.42
N VAL A 124 -11.37 -21.65 -13.51
CA VAL A 124 -12.13 -21.09 -14.64
C VAL A 124 -11.32 -21.22 -15.94
N LEU A 125 -10.03 -20.91 -15.90
CA LEU A 125 -9.16 -20.99 -17.07
C LEU A 125 -8.95 -22.45 -17.53
N ALA A 126 -8.78 -23.40 -16.62
CA ALA A 126 -8.62 -24.81 -16.96
C ALA A 126 -9.88 -25.40 -17.62
N ASN A 127 -11.06 -24.91 -17.25
CA ASN A 127 -12.34 -25.36 -17.79
C ASN A 127 -12.76 -24.64 -19.08
N ASN A 128 -12.15 -23.49 -19.40
CA ASN A 128 -12.45 -22.74 -20.62
C ASN A 128 -11.45 -23.08 -21.74
N LYS A 129 -11.96 -23.66 -22.84
CA LYS A 129 -11.15 -24.07 -24.01
C LYS A 129 -11.04 -22.99 -25.10
N GLY A 130 -11.70 -21.84 -24.93
CA GLY A 130 -11.77 -20.77 -25.91
C GLY A 130 -11.41 -19.40 -25.33
N PRO A 131 -11.50 -18.34 -26.15
CA PRO A 131 -11.31 -16.98 -25.68
C PRO A 131 -12.29 -16.64 -24.54
N ILE A 132 -11.81 -15.92 -23.53
CA ILE A 132 -12.62 -15.39 -22.44
C ILE A 132 -12.35 -13.91 -22.28
N THR A 133 -13.40 -13.10 -22.22
CA THR A 133 -13.25 -11.67 -21.94
C THR A 133 -12.94 -11.44 -20.46
N ASN A 134 -12.37 -10.27 -20.14
CA ASN A 134 -12.15 -9.88 -18.73
C ASN A 134 -13.46 -9.93 -17.94
N TYR A 135 -14.57 -9.45 -18.51
CA TYR A 135 -15.86 -9.46 -17.82
C TYR A 135 -16.34 -10.88 -17.50
N GLU A 136 -16.33 -11.78 -18.48
CA GLU A 136 -16.75 -13.17 -18.30
C GLU A 136 -15.88 -13.89 -17.26
N LEU A 137 -14.56 -13.65 -17.28
CA LEU A 137 -13.63 -14.23 -16.32
C LEU A 137 -14.05 -13.93 -14.86
N VAL A 138 -14.42 -12.68 -14.54
CA VAL A 138 -14.84 -12.37 -13.15
C VAL A 138 -16.19 -12.94 -12.80
N ILE A 139 -17.13 -12.95 -13.73
CA ILE A 139 -18.45 -13.52 -13.48
C ILE A 139 -18.31 -15.01 -13.14
N GLU A 140 -17.49 -15.74 -13.91
CA GLU A 140 -17.22 -17.15 -13.63
C GLU A 140 -16.43 -17.36 -12.33
N VAL A 141 -15.40 -16.55 -12.05
CA VAL A 141 -14.65 -16.65 -10.78
C VAL A 141 -15.57 -16.41 -9.58
N ARG A 142 -16.46 -15.40 -9.64
CA ARG A 142 -17.45 -15.14 -8.58
C ARG A 142 -18.40 -16.32 -8.40
N LYS A 143 -18.83 -16.97 -9.48
CA LYS A 143 -19.69 -18.17 -9.40
C LYS A 143 -18.97 -19.33 -8.70
N VAL A 144 -17.69 -19.55 -9.00
CA VAL A 144 -16.87 -20.59 -8.33
C VAL A 144 -16.76 -20.30 -6.83
N LEU A 145 -16.41 -19.07 -6.45
CA LEU A 145 -16.26 -18.69 -5.04
C LEU A 145 -17.58 -18.78 -4.25
N LYS A 146 -18.71 -18.40 -4.86
CA LYS A 146 -20.04 -18.53 -4.24
C LYS A 146 -20.42 -20.00 -4.01
N LYS A 147 -20.10 -20.89 -4.96
CA LYS A 147 -20.32 -22.34 -4.81
C LYS A 147 -19.47 -22.93 -3.67
N ALA A 148 -18.24 -22.42 -3.50
CA ALA A 148 -17.36 -22.79 -2.39
C ALA A 148 -17.77 -22.18 -1.03
N ARG A 149 -18.89 -21.44 -0.95
CA ARG A 149 -19.41 -20.77 0.26
C ARG A 149 -18.42 -19.78 0.90
N LEU A 150 -17.56 -19.16 0.10
CA LEU A 150 -16.62 -18.15 0.56
C LEU A 150 -17.30 -16.77 0.55
N LEU A 151 -17.06 -15.97 1.60
CA LEU A 151 -17.64 -14.64 1.78
C LEU A 151 -16.99 -13.55 0.91
N THR A 152 -15.86 -13.86 0.26
CA THR A 152 -15.16 -12.90 -0.61
C THR A 152 -15.79 -12.81 -2.00
N THR A 153 -15.95 -11.58 -2.50
CA THR A 153 -16.38 -11.30 -3.86
C THR A 153 -15.29 -10.50 -4.61
N PRO A 154 -14.58 -11.10 -5.58
CA PRO A 154 -13.56 -10.37 -6.33
C PRO A 154 -14.16 -9.22 -7.14
N ARG A 155 -13.38 -8.15 -7.37
CA ARG A 155 -13.81 -6.95 -8.09
C ARG A 155 -12.81 -6.61 -9.20
N PHE A 156 -13.33 -6.26 -10.38
CA PHE A 156 -12.53 -5.61 -11.42
C PHE A 156 -12.52 -4.11 -11.21
N VAL A 157 -11.34 -3.52 -11.32
CA VAL A 157 -11.16 -2.09 -11.55
C VAL A 157 -10.59 -1.96 -12.97
N LEU A 158 -11.46 -1.50 -13.88
CA LEU A 158 -11.06 -1.12 -15.23
C LEU A 158 -10.71 0.36 -15.21
N CYS A 159 -9.53 0.72 -15.69
CA CYS A 159 -9.30 2.10 -16.09
C CYS A 159 -9.99 2.30 -17.43
N ARG A 160 -11.04 3.12 -17.44
CA ARG A 160 -11.64 3.58 -18.70
C ARG A 160 -10.98 4.90 -19.08
N SER A 161 -10.57 4.99 -20.34
CA SER A 161 -10.16 6.20 -21.05
C SER A 161 -11.22 7.29 -20.99
#